data_AF-A0A8T3U744-F1
#
_entry.id   AF-A0A8T3U744-F1
#
_cell.length_a   1.000
_cell.length_b   1.000
_cell.length_c   1.000
_cell.angle_alpha   90.00
_cell.angle_beta   90.00
_cell.angle_gamma   90.00
#
_symmetry.space_group_name_H-M   'P 1'
#
loop_
_entity.id
_entity.type
_entity.pdbx_description
1 polymer ?
#
loop_
_entity_poly.entity_id
_entity_poly.type
_entity_poly.pdbx_seq_one_letter_code
_entity_poly.pdbx_strand_id
1 'polypeptide(L)'
;MKKEKEIYERIQRLIYYMIPEKWESIKLYASTRENLKGKKGELFFYYKPKKILPASYINCYEVPDIFDIEEDEYLKLISKLYNTILILNDYHAKYLGINWTNITIAIDKSKFKIEILENDLSKSEFDSYERHIVWRYKNLKIEPISKEEKYIIKKFFMSKEAKQPKEVFISPLINQKVKNIVDYEKVLTVEEALAQKEEERLEEEYYKLKEIKRQERLRKKEERERKSGINNIYENKDSYNIMGNNI
;
A
#
# COMPACT_ATOMS: atom_id res chain seq x y z
N MET A 1 11.03 12.55 -5.82
CA MET A 1 12.31 11.97 -5.34
C MET A 1 12.52 12.12 -3.83
N LYS A 2 12.60 13.33 -3.24
CA LYS A 2 12.82 13.46 -1.77
C LYS A 2 11.68 12.87 -0.92
N LYS A 3 10.42 13.23 -1.21
CA LYS A 3 9.23 12.74 -0.50
C LYS A 3 9.01 11.22 -0.62
N GLU A 4 9.26 10.67 -1.81
CA GLU A 4 9.18 9.21 -2.05
C GLU A 4 10.21 8.44 -1.22
N LYS A 5 11.45 8.93 -1.19
CA LYS A 5 12.50 8.38 -0.34
C LYS A 5 12.08 8.39 1.12
N GLU A 6 11.57 9.51 1.63
CA GLU A 6 11.06 9.63 3.02
C GLU A 6 9.99 8.58 3.34
N ILE A 7 9.06 8.32 2.41
CA ILE A 7 8.04 7.27 2.55
C ILE A 7 8.69 5.89 2.63
N TYR A 8 9.66 5.59 1.76
CA TYR A 8 10.39 4.32 1.81
C TYR A 8 11.18 4.16 3.13
N GLU A 9 11.82 5.23 3.65
CA GLU A 9 12.54 5.16 4.93
C GLU A 9 11.57 4.85 6.07
N ARG A 10 10.36 5.43 6.05
CA ARG A 10 9.32 5.19 7.06
C ARG A 10 8.82 3.74 7.02
N ILE A 11 8.55 3.21 5.82
CA ILE A 11 8.17 1.79 5.63
C ILE A 11 9.25 0.88 6.22
N GLN A 12 10.52 1.13 5.87
CA GLN A 12 11.66 0.35 6.34
C GLN A 12 11.77 0.37 7.88
N ARG A 13 11.72 1.57 8.48
CA ARG A 13 11.82 1.73 9.94
C ARG A 13 10.71 0.98 10.68
N LEU A 14 9.45 1.12 10.24
CA LEU A 14 8.32 0.42 10.84
C LEU A 14 8.49 -1.10 10.78
N ILE A 15 8.94 -1.63 9.64
CA ILE A 15 9.21 -3.07 9.51
C ILE A 15 10.32 -3.51 10.48
N TYR A 16 11.43 -2.76 10.56
CA TYR A 16 12.55 -3.13 11.42
C TYR A 16 12.18 -3.08 12.89
N TYR A 17 11.36 -2.10 13.26
CA TYR A 17 10.85 -1.93 14.60
C TYR A 17 9.96 -3.12 15.04
N MET A 18 9.16 -3.66 14.12
CA MET A 18 8.30 -4.81 14.37
C MET A 18 9.05 -6.16 14.44
N ILE A 19 10.36 -6.22 14.18
CA ILE A 19 11.12 -7.48 14.21
C ILE A 19 12.09 -7.45 15.40
N PRO A 20 11.74 -8.05 16.56
CA PRO A 20 12.54 -7.99 17.78
C PRO A 20 13.75 -8.95 17.78
N GLU A 21 14.25 -9.34 16.61
CA GLU A 21 15.45 -10.16 16.47
C GLU A 21 16.27 -9.79 15.23
N LYS A 22 17.46 -10.39 15.10
CA LYS A 22 18.27 -10.23 13.88
C LYS A 22 17.62 -11.03 12.75
N TRP A 23 17.52 -10.42 11.58
CA TRP A 23 16.94 -11.03 10.38
C TRP A 23 17.92 -10.98 9.20
N GLU A 24 17.71 -11.86 8.23
CA GLU A 24 18.47 -11.94 6.97
C GLU A 24 17.77 -11.22 5.83
N SER A 25 16.48 -11.47 5.67
CA SER A 25 15.67 -10.89 4.60
C SER A 25 14.22 -10.71 5.05
N ILE A 26 13.52 -9.77 4.40
CA ILE A 26 12.11 -9.49 4.62
C ILE A 26 11.41 -9.44 3.26
N LYS A 27 10.19 -9.99 3.18
CA LYS A 27 9.29 -9.82 2.04
C LYS A 27 7.92 -9.40 2.53
N LEU A 28 7.44 -8.26 2.04
CA LEU A 28 6.15 -7.69 2.35
C LEU A 28 5.24 -7.75 1.14
N TYR A 29 3.96 -8.01 1.38
CA TYR A 29 2.87 -7.84 0.43
C TYR A 29 1.88 -6.82 0.99
N ALA A 30 1.36 -5.96 0.11
CA ALA A 30 0.20 -5.16 0.43
C ALA A 30 -0.72 -4.98 -0.78
N SER A 31 -2.03 -4.85 -0.52
CA SER A 31 -3.06 -4.52 -1.51
C SER A 31 -3.93 -3.35 -1.05
N THR A 32 -4.38 -2.51 -1.98
CA THR A 32 -5.13 -1.29 -1.66
C THR A 32 -6.65 -1.49 -1.79
N ARG A 33 -7.43 -0.87 -0.89
CA ARG A 33 -8.90 -0.93 -0.88
C ARG A 33 -9.56 -0.30 -2.11
N GLU A 34 -9.02 0.82 -2.59
CA GLU A 34 -9.69 1.67 -3.59
C GLU A 34 -10.02 0.93 -4.88
N ASN A 35 -9.19 -0.03 -5.26
CA ASN A 35 -9.32 -0.75 -6.52
C ASN A 35 -9.91 -2.17 -6.36
N LEU A 36 -10.38 -2.54 -5.16
CA LEU A 36 -10.92 -3.88 -4.88
C LEU A 36 -12.45 -3.95 -4.78
N LYS A 37 -13.17 -3.01 -5.41
CA LYS A 37 -14.66 -2.96 -5.44
C LYS A 37 -15.31 -3.14 -4.05
N GLY A 38 -14.75 -2.50 -3.02
CA GLY A 38 -15.27 -2.53 -1.65
C GLY A 38 -14.70 -3.64 -0.75
N LYS A 39 -13.80 -4.50 -1.23
CA LYS A 39 -13.06 -5.43 -0.36
C LYS A 39 -11.97 -4.70 0.44
N LYS A 40 -11.69 -5.20 1.65
CA LYS A 40 -10.58 -4.70 2.48
C LYS A 40 -9.25 -5.03 1.77
N GLY A 41 -8.34 -4.06 1.74
CA GLY A 41 -6.95 -4.25 1.37
C GLY A 41 -6.23 -5.03 2.46
N GLU A 42 -5.09 -5.60 2.10
CA GLU A 42 -4.37 -6.58 2.89
C GLU A 42 -2.94 -6.11 3.11
N LEU A 43 -2.35 -6.48 4.25
CA LEU A 43 -0.93 -6.32 4.49
C LEU A 43 -0.43 -7.50 5.32
N PHE A 44 0.70 -8.05 4.90
CA PHE A 44 1.48 -8.98 5.69
C PHE A 44 2.93 -8.91 5.24
N PHE A 45 3.85 -9.22 6.14
CA PHE A 45 5.23 -9.46 5.77
C PHE A 45 5.77 -10.70 6.44
N TYR A 46 6.81 -11.24 5.83
CA TYR A 46 7.55 -12.39 6.31
C TYR A 46 9.00 -11.99 6.46
N TYR A 47 9.62 -12.34 7.57
CA TYR A 47 11.06 -12.17 7.74
C TYR A 47 11.73 -13.52 7.98
N LYS A 48 12.96 -13.64 7.49
CA LYS A 48 13.82 -14.79 7.74
C LYS A 48 14.75 -14.43 8.90
N PRO A 49 14.63 -15.05 10.08
CA PRO A 49 15.50 -14.72 11.20
C PRO A 49 16.93 -15.21 10.93
N LYS A 50 17.91 -14.54 11.53
CA LYS A 50 19.34 -14.86 11.42
C LYS A 50 19.71 -15.89 12.49
N LYS A 51 19.17 -17.11 12.36
CA LYS A 51 19.44 -18.26 13.25
C LYS A 51 20.42 -19.24 12.60
N ILE A 52 21.08 -20.08 13.43
CA ILE A 52 22.06 -21.09 13.00
C ILE A 52 21.36 -22.30 12.31
N LEU A 53 20.10 -22.57 12.66
CA LEU A 53 19.25 -23.58 12.03
C LEU A 53 18.40 -22.96 10.91
N PRO A 54 17.97 -23.73 9.88
CA PRO A 54 17.15 -23.22 8.80
C PRO A 54 15.77 -22.82 9.34
N ALA A 55 15.66 -21.56 9.75
CA ALA A 55 14.38 -20.98 10.09
C ALA A 55 13.59 -20.76 8.82
N SER A 56 12.37 -21.31 8.79
CA SER A 56 11.33 -20.85 7.88
C SER A 56 11.10 -19.36 8.06
N TYR A 57 10.58 -18.72 7.02
CA TYR A 57 10.07 -17.36 7.16
C TYR A 57 9.00 -17.31 8.28
N ILE A 58 9.08 -16.31 9.14
CA ILE A 58 8.10 -16.01 10.20
C ILE A 58 7.16 -14.93 9.68
N ASN A 59 5.84 -15.14 9.78
CA ASN A 59 4.83 -14.14 9.47
C ASN A 59 4.83 -13.04 10.54
N CYS A 60 4.64 -11.78 10.15
CA CYS A 60 4.54 -10.66 11.07
C CYS A 60 3.47 -10.86 12.14
N TYR A 61 2.38 -11.56 11.85
CA TYR A 61 1.32 -11.83 12.82
C TYR A 61 1.68 -12.92 13.85
N GLU A 62 2.77 -13.66 13.66
CA GLU A 62 3.28 -14.62 14.66
C GLU A 62 4.25 -13.95 15.64
N VAL A 63 4.71 -12.72 15.36
CA VAL A 63 5.70 -12.02 16.19
C VAL A 63 5.20 -11.77 17.61
N PRO A 64 3.96 -11.29 17.85
CA PRO A 64 3.47 -11.05 19.21
C PRO A 64 3.59 -12.29 20.09
N ASP A 65 3.12 -13.43 19.59
CA ASP A 65 3.16 -14.71 20.32
C ASP A 65 4.59 -15.22 20.56
N ILE A 66 5.48 -15.10 19.57
CA ILE A 66 6.87 -15.61 19.68
C ILE A 66 7.69 -14.84 20.72
N PHE A 67 7.41 -13.54 20.87
CA PHE A 67 8.23 -12.63 21.68
C PHE A 67 7.51 -12.05 22.89
N ASP A 68 6.30 -12.52 23.20
CA ASP A 68 5.47 -12.05 24.31
C ASP A 68 5.24 -10.52 24.24
N ILE A 69 4.91 -10.03 23.04
CA ILE A 69 4.57 -8.62 22.78
C ILE A 69 3.05 -8.48 22.82
N GLU A 70 2.57 -7.39 23.42
CA GLU A 70 1.14 -7.06 23.46
C GLU A 70 0.58 -6.88 22.03
N GLU A 71 -0.48 -7.65 21.72
CA GLU A 71 -1.00 -7.78 20.36
C GLU A 71 -1.61 -6.47 19.85
N ASP A 72 -2.34 -5.72 20.68
CA ASP A 72 -2.99 -4.48 20.27
C ASP A 72 -1.98 -3.38 19.90
N GLU A 73 -0.89 -3.22 20.66
CA GLU A 73 0.21 -2.30 20.37
C GLU A 73 0.94 -2.72 19.08
N TYR A 74 1.14 -4.01 18.87
CA TYR A 74 1.73 -4.51 17.64
C TYR A 74 0.83 -4.26 16.42
N LEU A 75 -0.49 -4.46 16.56
CA LEU A 75 -1.46 -4.18 15.50
C LEU A 75 -1.56 -2.69 15.15
N LYS A 76 -1.27 -1.78 16.10
CA LYS A 76 -1.12 -0.35 15.79
C LYS A 76 0.06 -0.11 14.85
N LEU A 77 1.20 -0.80 15.02
CA LEU A 77 2.35 -0.68 14.12
C LEU A 77 2.04 -1.22 12.71
N ILE A 78 1.33 -2.35 12.63
CA ILE A 78 0.83 -2.90 11.36
C ILE A 78 -0.10 -1.90 10.66
N SER A 79 -0.99 -1.24 11.40
CA SER A 79 -1.88 -0.21 10.88
C SER A 79 -1.10 1.00 10.36
N LYS A 80 -0.09 1.48 11.10
CA LYS A 80 0.80 2.57 10.68
C LYS A 80 1.58 2.21 9.41
N LEU A 81 2.05 0.96 9.30
CA LEU A 81 2.74 0.47 8.12
C LEU A 81 1.80 0.45 6.91
N TYR A 82 0.58 -0.08 7.07
CA TYR A 82 -0.42 -0.10 6.00
C TYR A 82 -0.80 1.30 5.53
N ASN A 83 -1.04 2.25 6.44
CA ASN A 83 -1.31 3.65 6.11
C ASN A 83 -0.14 4.28 5.34
N THR A 84 1.10 3.99 5.72
CA THR A 84 2.29 4.47 5.02
C THR A 84 2.36 3.93 3.58
N ILE A 85 1.92 2.69 3.35
CA ILE A 85 1.80 2.10 1.99
C ILE A 85 0.70 2.78 1.18
N LEU A 86 -0.43 3.16 1.79
CA LEU A 86 -1.47 3.94 1.09
C LEU A 86 -0.95 5.31 0.66
N ILE A 87 -0.19 5.99 1.52
CA ILE A 87 0.47 7.27 1.19
C ILE A 87 1.43 7.10 0.00
N LEU A 88 2.15 5.96 -0.06
CA LEU A 88 3.01 5.66 -1.20
C LEU A 88 2.21 5.52 -2.50
N ASN A 89 1.06 4.83 -2.45
CA ASN A 89 0.18 4.65 -3.61
C ASN A 89 -0.31 6.00 -4.14
N ASP A 90 -0.84 6.83 -3.23
CA ASP A 90 -1.32 8.19 -3.55
C ASP A 90 -0.21 9.05 -4.17
N TYR A 91 1.02 8.94 -3.66
CA TYR A 91 2.16 9.67 -4.20
C TYR A 91 2.51 9.20 -5.62
N HIS A 92 2.60 7.88 -5.86
CA HIS A 92 2.84 7.33 -7.19
C HIS A 92 1.74 7.74 -8.19
N ALA A 93 0.47 7.64 -7.78
CA ALA A 93 -0.67 8.02 -8.61
C ALA A 93 -0.62 9.51 -9.00
N LYS A 94 -0.35 10.38 -8.01
CA LYS A 94 -0.38 11.83 -8.21
C LYS A 94 0.80 12.37 -8.99
N TYR A 95 2.01 11.87 -8.75
CA TYR A 95 3.24 12.48 -9.25
C TYR A 95 3.95 11.67 -10.33
N LEU A 96 3.71 10.36 -10.40
CA LEU A 96 4.31 9.48 -11.41
C LEU A 96 3.28 8.94 -12.41
N GLY A 97 1.98 9.11 -12.15
CA GLY A 97 0.91 8.54 -12.96
C GLY A 97 0.77 7.01 -12.82
N ILE A 98 1.44 6.41 -11.84
CA ILE A 98 1.47 4.96 -11.63
C ILE A 98 0.40 4.58 -10.60
N ASN A 99 -0.55 3.74 -11.01
CA ASN A 99 -1.64 3.25 -10.17
C ASN A 99 -1.54 1.74 -10.01
N TRP A 100 -0.90 1.30 -8.92
CA TRP A 100 -0.82 -0.12 -8.59
C TRP A 100 -1.93 -0.52 -7.62
N THR A 101 -2.41 -1.76 -7.71
CA THR A 101 -3.44 -2.29 -6.78
C THR A 101 -2.84 -3.17 -5.69
N ASN A 102 -1.61 -3.63 -5.90
CA ASN A 102 -0.80 -4.37 -4.95
C ASN A 102 0.69 -4.09 -5.16
N ILE A 103 1.48 -4.38 -4.14
CA ILE A 103 2.92 -4.17 -4.13
C ILE A 103 3.60 -5.30 -3.38
N THR A 104 4.80 -5.67 -3.82
CA THR A 104 5.72 -6.53 -3.09
C THR A 104 6.97 -5.73 -2.74
N ILE A 105 7.41 -5.76 -1.49
CA ILE A 105 8.66 -5.10 -1.06
C ILE A 105 9.59 -6.21 -0.55
N ALA A 106 10.82 -6.24 -1.04
CA ALA A 106 11.84 -7.20 -0.65
C ALA A 106 13.05 -6.47 -0.08
N ILE A 107 13.42 -6.79 1.16
CA ILE A 107 14.57 -6.21 1.86
C ILE A 107 15.57 -7.31 2.11
N ASP A 108 16.81 -7.11 1.68
CA ASP A 108 17.95 -7.98 1.98
C ASP A 108 19.09 -7.12 2.56
N LYS A 109 20.06 -7.73 3.24
CA LYS A 109 21.19 -7.21 4.06
C LYS A 109 21.81 -5.87 3.64
N SER A 110 21.66 -5.44 2.39
CA SER A 110 22.05 -4.12 1.90
C SER A 110 21.27 -3.67 0.65
N LYS A 111 20.03 -4.12 0.43
CA LYS A 111 19.22 -3.71 -0.72
C LYS A 111 17.75 -3.63 -0.31
N PHE A 112 17.20 -2.42 -0.35
CA PHE A 112 15.76 -2.22 -0.31
C PHE A 112 15.23 -2.32 -1.73
N LYS A 113 14.75 -3.48 -2.13
CA LYS A 113 14.17 -3.70 -3.46
C LYS A 113 12.66 -3.55 -3.38
N ILE A 114 12.09 -2.69 -4.20
CA ILE A 114 10.65 -2.63 -4.37
C ILE A 114 10.31 -3.40 -5.65
N GLU A 115 9.28 -4.24 -5.59
CA GLU A 115 8.73 -4.95 -6.74
C GLU A 115 7.24 -4.54 -6.85
N ILE A 116 6.95 -3.57 -7.71
CA ILE A 116 5.58 -3.13 -7.93
C ILE A 116 4.95 -4.06 -8.97
N LEU A 117 4.08 -4.95 -8.53
CA LEU A 117 3.37 -5.84 -9.43
C LEU A 117 2.13 -5.12 -9.99
N GLU A 118 2.17 -4.72 -11.25
CA GLU A 118 1.03 -4.16 -11.97
C GLU A 118 0.01 -5.23 -12.40
N ASN A 119 -0.49 -6.01 -11.44
CA ASN A 119 -1.68 -6.82 -11.67
C ASN A 119 -2.87 -6.08 -11.07
N ASP A 120 -3.78 -5.60 -11.90
CA ASP A 120 -5.05 -5.04 -11.46
C ASP A 120 -5.87 -6.11 -10.74
N LEU A 121 -5.83 -6.09 -9.40
CA LEU A 121 -6.51 -7.08 -8.55
C LEU A 121 -8.02 -7.07 -8.74
N SER A 122 -8.62 -6.00 -9.28
CA SER A 122 -10.05 -5.95 -9.58
C SER A 122 -10.47 -6.97 -10.65
N LYS A 123 -9.50 -7.47 -11.42
CA LYS A 123 -9.64 -8.47 -12.48
C LYS A 123 -9.12 -9.84 -12.08
N SER A 124 -8.62 -9.99 -10.84
CA SER A 124 -8.06 -11.26 -10.40
C SER A 124 -9.16 -12.31 -10.23
N GLU A 125 -8.90 -13.52 -10.70
CA GLU A 125 -9.77 -14.68 -10.48
C GLU A 125 -9.48 -15.41 -9.16
N PHE A 126 -8.47 -14.91 -8.42
CA PHE A 126 -8.07 -15.42 -7.13
C PHE A 126 -8.57 -14.50 -6.01
N ASP A 127 -9.14 -15.10 -4.99
CA ASP A 127 -9.50 -14.36 -3.78
C ASP A 127 -8.27 -14.02 -2.91
N SER A 128 -8.51 -13.38 -1.77
CA SER A 128 -7.46 -12.93 -0.84
C SER A 128 -6.61 -14.09 -0.32
N TYR A 129 -7.25 -15.19 0.07
CA TYR A 129 -6.58 -16.37 0.60
C TYR A 129 -5.78 -17.09 -0.49
N GLU A 130 -6.38 -17.30 -1.66
CA GLU A 130 -5.70 -17.92 -2.80
C GLU A 130 -4.47 -17.08 -3.22
N ARG A 131 -4.60 -15.75 -3.28
CA ARG A 131 -3.48 -14.85 -3.60
C ARG A 131 -2.36 -14.93 -2.57
N HIS A 132 -2.68 -15.05 -1.29
CA HIS A 132 -1.69 -15.21 -0.24
C HIS A 132 -0.89 -16.52 -0.42
N ILE A 133 -1.56 -17.63 -0.74
CA ILE A 133 -0.90 -18.91 -1.05
C ILE A 133 0.02 -18.79 -2.26
N VAL A 134 -0.47 -18.24 -3.36
CA VAL A 134 0.31 -18.00 -4.58
C VAL A 134 1.53 -17.11 -4.29
N TRP A 135 1.34 -16.05 -3.50
CA TRP A 135 2.40 -15.14 -3.14
C TRP A 135 3.49 -15.83 -2.30
N ARG A 136 3.12 -16.62 -1.28
CA ARG A 136 4.07 -17.38 -0.44
C ARG A 136 4.89 -18.35 -1.30
N TYR A 137 4.23 -19.08 -2.20
CA TYR A 137 4.91 -20.01 -3.10
C TYR A 137 5.95 -19.29 -3.99
N LYS A 138 5.52 -18.22 -4.66
CA LYS A 138 6.39 -17.50 -5.61
C LYS A 138 7.57 -16.81 -4.93
N ASN A 139 7.29 -16.13 -3.81
CA ASN A 139 8.24 -15.22 -3.17
C ASN A 139 9.03 -15.88 -2.05
N LEU A 140 8.44 -16.75 -1.25
CA LEU A 140 9.10 -17.36 -0.10
C LEU A 140 9.64 -18.78 -0.39
N LYS A 141 9.22 -19.39 -1.50
CA LYS A 141 9.50 -20.81 -1.81
C LYS A 141 8.94 -21.77 -0.75
N ILE A 142 7.81 -21.38 -0.16
CA ILE A 142 7.04 -22.25 0.74
C ILE A 142 6.17 -23.15 -0.13
N GLU A 143 6.39 -24.45 -0.04
CA GLU A 143 5.61 -25.45 -0.76
C GLU A 143 4.18 -25.56 -0.18
N PRO A 144 3.15 -25.75 -1.05
CA PRO A 144 1.79 -25.96 -0.58
C PRO A 144 1.67 -27.30 0.15
N ILE A 145 1.06 -27.28 1.32
CA ILE A 145 0.98 -28.43 2.23
C ILE A 145 -0.32 -29.19 1.96
N SER A 146 -1.44 -28.46 1.93
CA SER A 146 -2.78 -29.06 1.79
C SER A 146 -3.12 -29.40 0.33
N LYS A 147 -4.09 -30.30 0.13
CA LYS A 147 -4.62 -30.60 -1.21
C LYS A 147 -5.22 -29.36 -1.89
N GLU A 148 -5.86 -28.51 -1.10
CA GLU A 148 -6.45 -27.25 -1.55
C GLU A 148 -5.37 -26.26 -2.00
N GLU A 149 -4.33 -26.04 -1.19
CA GLU A 149 -3.21 -25.17 -1.56
C GLU A 149 -2.52 -25.66 -2.85
N LYS A 150 -2.32 -26.98 -2.99
CA LYS A 150 -1.77 -27.59 -4.21
C LYS A 150 -2.66 -27.32 -5.43
N TYR A 151 -3.98 -27.41 -5.25
CA TYR A 151 -4.94 -27.08 -6.31
C TYR A 151 -4.88 -25.60 -6.70
N ILE A 152 -4.80 -24.69 -5.72
CA ILE A 152 -4.68 -23.24 -5.95
C ILE A 152 -3.42 -22.92 -6.77
N ILE A 153 -2.27 -23.50 -6.41
CA ILE A 153 -1.03 -23.32 -7.17
C ILE A 153 -1.16 -23.85 -8.60
N LYS A 154 -1.78 -25.01 -8.80
CA LYS A 154 -2.04 -25.56 -10.14
C LYS A 154 -2.95 -24.64 -10.95
N LYS A 155 -4.06 -24.17 -10.37
CA LYS A 155 -4.99 -23.20 -10.98
C LYS A 155 -4.26 -21.92 -11.39
N PHE A 156 -3.41 -21.39 -10.51
CA PHE A 156 -2.58 -20.21 -10.80
C PHE A 156 -1.70 -20.40 -12.04
N PHE A 157 -0.97 -21.50 -12.17
CA PHE A 157 -0.12 -21.73 -13.33
C PHE A 157 -0.87 -21.93 -14.65
N MET A 158 -2.15 -22.33 -14.58
CA MET A 158 -3.04 -22.44 -15.75
C MET A 158 -3.69 -21.09 -16.12
N SER A 159 -3.68 -20.11 -15.21
CA SER A 159 -4.31 -18.80 -15.38
C SER A 159 -3.55 -17.86 -16.34
N LYS A 160 -4.24 -16.78 -16.75
CA LYS A 160 -3.59 -15.65 -17.43
C LYS A 160 -2.66 -14.86 -16.51
N GLU A 161 -2.89 -14.88 -15.19
CA GLU A 161 -2.10 -14.12 -14.20
C GLU A 161 -0.67 -14.64 -14.06
N ALA A 162 -0.43 -15.93 -14.29
CA ALA A 162 0.92 -16.51 -14.31
C ALA A 162 1.82 -15.94 -15.42
N LYS A 163 1.21 -15.38 -16.48
CA LYS A 163 1.90 -14.87 -17.67
C LYS A 163 2.03 -13.34 -17.68
N GLN A 164 1.48 -12.63 -16.69
CA GLN A 164 1.51 -11.18 -16.66
C GLN A 164 2.94 -10.66 -16.42
N PRO A 165 3.39 -9.65 -17.19
CA PRO A 165 4.71 -9.05 -17.00
C PRO A 165 4.78 -8.39 -15.63
N LYS A 166 5.96 -8.45 -15.01
CA LYS A 166 6.24 -7.77 -13.76
C LYS A 166 7.03 -6.52 -14.06
N GLU A 167 6.48 -5.35 -13.75
CA GLU A 167 7.30 -4.17 -13.64
C GLU A 167 8.10 -4.23 -12.33
N VAL A 168 9.38 -3.87 -12.38
CA VAL A 168 10.27 -3.95 -11.21
C VAL A 168 10.94 -2.60 -11.06
N PHE A 169 10.56 -1.87 -10.01
CA PHE A 169 11.16 -0.59 -9.67
C PHE A 169 12.20 -0.76 -8.57
N ILE A 170 13.49 -0.79 -8.93
CA ILE A 170 14.58 -0.91 -7.96
C ILE A 170 15.01 0.47 -7.49
N SER A 171 14.64 0.85 -6.27
CA SER A 171 15.17 2.05 -5.62
C SER A 171 16.49 1.72 -4.90
N PRO A 172 17.55 2.56 -5.00
CA PRO A 172 18.78 2.36 -4.26
C PRO A 172 18.58 2.57 -2.75
N LEU A 173 19.30 1.75 -1.98
CA LEU A 173 19.52 1.78 -0.52
C LEU A 173 19.20 3.13 0.16
N ILE A 174 18.23 3.11 1.07
CA ILE A 174 18.19 4.07 2.18
C ILE A 174 19.17 3.55 3.23
N ASN A 175 20.38 4.12 3.21
CA ASN A 175 21.38 3.84 4.22
C ASN A 175 21.07 4.71 5.44
N GLN A 176 20.48 4.12 6.47
CA GLN A 176 20.52 4.67 7.82
C GLN A 176 21.01 3.59 8.76
N LYS A 177 21.88 3.99 9.69
CA LYS A 177 22.37 3.21 10.82
C LYS A 177 21.22 2.92 11.80
N VAL A 178 20.14 2.30 11.34
CA VAL A 178 19.14 1.74 12.24
C VAL A 178 19.81 0.50 12.82
N LYS A 179 20.41 0.65 14.00
CA LYS A 179 20.86 -0.50 14.78
C LYS A 179 19.60 -1.34 15.01
N ASN A 180 19.66 -2.66 14.84
CA ASN A 180 18.63 -3.53 15.39
C ASN A 180 18.63 -3.26 16.91
N ILE A 181 17.64 -2.52 17.40
CA ILE A 181 17.60 -2.17 18.81
C ILE A 181 16.89 -3.32 19.50
N VAL A 182 17.67 -4.10 20.26
CA VAL A 182 17.21 -5.28 21.00
C VAL A 182 16.39 -4.88 22.25
N ASP A 183 16.16 -3.59 22.45
CA ASP A 183 15.53 -3.00 23.64
C ASP A 183 14.21 -2.32 23.22
N TYR A 184 13.18 -3.15 23.00
CA TYR A 184 11.88 -2.76 22.42
C TYR A 184 11.18 -1.67 23.25
N GLU A 185 11.21 -1.78 24.59
CA GLU A 185 10.51 -0.86 25.51
C GLU A 185 11.05 0.58 25.50
N LYS A 186 12.38 0.77 25.45
CA LYS A 186 12.97 2.12 25.44
C LYS A 186 12.84 2.82 24.09
N VAL A 187 12.82 2.06 23.00
CA VAL A 187 12.64 2.62 21.66
C VAL A 187 11.19 3.01 21.42
N LEU A 188 10.23 2.22 21.93
CA LEU A 188 8.80 2.56 21.99
C LEU A 188 8.64 4.02 22.40
N THR A 189 9.11 4.40 23.58
CA THR A 189 8.86 5.76 24.10
C THR A 189 9.47 6.91 23.27
N VAL A 190 10.62 6.73 22.65
CA VAL A 190 11.31 7.79 21.88
C VAL A 190 10.83 7.85 20.43
N GLU A 191 10.65 6.69 19.80
CA GLU A 191 10.06 6.62 18.46
C GLU A 191 8.56 6.90 18.49
N GLU A 192 7.82 6.56 19.54
CA GLU A 192 6.42 6.98 19.73
C GLU A 192 6.33 8.50 19.82
N ALA A 193 7.20 9.17 20.57
CA ALA A 193 7.20 10.62 20.67
C ALA A 193 7.51 11.30 19.32
N LEU A 194 8.47 10.76 18.55
CA LEU A 194 8.81 11.28 17.22
C LEU A 194 7.78 10.90 16.16
N ALA A 195 7.23 9.69 16.23
CA ALA A 195 6.20 9.18 15.35
C ALA A 195 4.88 9.90 15.59
N GLN A 196 4.46 10.14 16.84
CA GLN A 196 3.28 10.95 17.17
C GLN A 196 3.40 12.33 16.53
N LYS A 197 4.54 13.00 16.70
CA LYS A 197 4.73 14.35 16.17
C LYS A 197 4.69 14.41 14.64
N GLU A 198 5.25 13.40 13.97
CA GLU A 198 5.21 13.30 12.50
C GLU A 198 3.87 12.75 11.99
N GLU A 199 3.19 11.91 12.77
CA GLU A 199 1.87 11.33 12.49
C GLU A 199 0.77 12.39 12.61
N GLU A 200 0.79 13.21 13.67
CA GLU A 200 -0.04 14.42 13.79
C GLU A 200 0.14 15.31 12.56
N ARG A 201 1.40 15.56 12.15
CA ARG A 201 1.68 16.39 10.97
C ARG A 201 1.12 15.79 9.68
N LEU A 202 1.26 14.47 9.49
CA LEU A 202 0.80 13.78 8.27
C LEU A 202 -0.72 13.60 8.24
N GLU A 203 -1.36 13.32 9.37
CA GLU A 203 -2.82 13.28 9.49
C GLU A 203 -3.41 14.66 9.20
N GLU A 204 -2.85 15.73 9.77
CA GLU A 204 -3.27 17.09 9.45
C GLU A 204 -3.13 17.40 7.95
N GLU A 205 -2.01 17.02 7.34
CA GLU A 205 -1.79 17.20 5.89
C GLU A 205 -2.80 16.38 5.08
N TYR A 206 -3.11 15.15 5.50
CA TYR A 206 -4.09 14.28 4.86
C TYR A 206 -5.52 14.85 4.93
N TYR A 207 -5.99 15.27 6.11
CA TYR A 207 -7.33 15.84 6.26
C TYR A 207 -7.46 17.18 5.53
N LYS A 208 -6.41 18.02 5.52
CA LYS A 208 -6.36 19.22 4.68
C LYS A 208 -6.50 18.88 3.20
N LEU A 209 -5.74 17.90 2.71
CA LEU A 209 -5.80 17.46 1.30
C LEU A 209 -7.17 16.90 0.92
N LYS A 210 -7.80 16.13 1.83
CA LYS A 210 -9.13 15.57 1.61
C LYS A 210 -10.20 16.66 1.52
N GLU A 211 -10.12 17.67 2.38
CA GLU A 211 -11.03 18.82 2.34
C GLU A 211 -10.79 19.66 1.08
N ILE A 212 -9.54 19.90 0.67
CA ILE A 212 -9.22 20.57 -0.61
C ILE A 212 -9.83 19.82 -1.79
N LYS A 213 -9.66 18.49 -1.88
CA LYS A 213 -10.27 17.67 -2.94
C LYS A 213 -11.80 17.76 -2.93
N ARG A 214 -12.43 17.81 -1.75
CA ARG A 214 -13.89 17.98 -1.62
C ARG A 214 -14.33 19.33 -2.15
N GLN A 215 -13.62 20.41 -1.78
CA GLN A 215 -13.90 21.77 -2.26
C GLN A 215 -13.71 21.90 -3.77
N GLU A 216 -12.67 21.29 -4.34
CA GLU A 216 -12.48 21.26 -5.79
C GLU A 216 -13.60 20.53 -6.53
N ARG A 217 -14.12 19.42 -5.97
CA ARG A 217 -15.27 18.71 -6.54
C ARG A 217 -16.53 19.56 -6.50
N LEU A 218 -16.77 20.28 -5.41
CA LEU A 218 -17.89 21.21 -5.27
C LEU A 218 -17.77 22.35 -6.29
N ARG A 219 -16.60 22.99 -6.40
CA ARG A 219 -16.35 24.04 -7.40
C ARG A 219 -16.56 23.56 -8.83
N LYS A 220 -16.05 22.38 -9.19
CA LYS A 220 -16.26 21.78 -10.52
C LYS A 220 -17.75 21.49 -10.79
N LYS A 221 -18.51 21.12 -9.75
CA LYS A 221 -19.96 20.90 -9.87
C LYS A 221 -20.69 22.22 -10.11
N GLU A 222 -20.40 23.26 -9.32
CA GLU A 222 -20.98 24.60 -9.48
C GLU A 222 -20.62 25.24 -10.83
N GLU A 223 -19.42 25.00 -11.34
CA GLU A 223 -18.98 25.53 -12.63
C GLU A 223 -19.71 24.83 -13.80
N ARG A 224 -20.00 23.54 -13.66
CA ARG A 224 -20.85 22.80 -14.61
C ARG A 224 -22.29 23.32 -14.58
N GLU A 225 -22.85 23.52 -13.39
CA GLU A 225 -24.20 24.05 -13.21
C GLU A 225 -24.34 25.49 -13.76
N ARG A 226 -23.33 26.35 -13.55
CA ARG A 226 -23.27 27.68 -14.16
C ARG A 226 -23.19 27.62 -15.68
N LYS A 227 -22.35 26.76 -16.26
CA LYS A 227 -22.26 26.61 -17.73
C LYS A 227 -23.55 26.08 -18.34
N SER A 228 -24.25 25.15 -17.68
CA SER A 228 -25.57 24.69 -18.13
C SER A 228 -26.65 25.78 -18.00
N GLY A 229 -26.64 26.56 -16.93
CA GLY A 229 -27.56 27.69 -16.75
C GLY A 229 -27.35 28.80 -17.77
N ILE A 230 -26.09 29.10 -18.11
CA ILE A 230 -25.72 30.07 -19.15
C ILE A 230 -26.16 29.58 -20.53
N ASN A 231 -25.93 28.31 -20.88
CA ASN A 231 -26.39 27.74 -22.16
C ASN A 231 -27.93 27.79 -22.29
N ASN A 232 -28.68 27.50 -21.22
CA ASN A 232 -30.14 27.60 -21.21
C ASN A 232 -30.66 29.04 -21.37
N ILE A 233 -29.88 30.06 -20.98
CA ILE A 233 -30.24 31.48 -21.18
C ILE A 233 -29.99 31.92 -22.61
N TYR A 234 -28.92 31.43 -23.25
CA TYR A 234 -28.64 31.71 -24.67
C TYR A 234 -29.63 31.01 -25.60
N GLU A 235 -29.98 29.73 -25.35
CA GLU A 235 -31.01 29.01 -26.10
C GLU A 235 -32.42 29.63 -25.97
N ASN A 236 -32.73 30.26 -24.83
CA ASN A 236 -33.97 31.02 -24.67
C ASN A 236 -33.93 32.39 -25.37
N LYS A 237 -32.77 33.06 -25.48
CA LYS A 237 -32.69 34.34 -26.21
C LYS A 237 -32.81 34.16 -27.72
N ASP A 238 -32.29 33.06 -28.27
CA ASP A 238 -32.41 32.76 -29.71
C ASP A 238 -33.83 32.36 -30.13
N SER A 239 -34.64 31.84 -29.21
CA SER A 239 -36.04 31.49 -29.48
C SER A 239 -37.01 32.69 -29.42
N TYR A 240 -36.67 33.79 -28.72
CA TYR A 240 -37.46 35.03 -28.73
C TYR A 240 -37.16 35.97 -29.90
N ASN A 241 -36.02 35.82 -30.59
CA ASN A 241 -35.65 36.67 -31.74
C ASN A 241 -36.19 36.17 -33.10
N ILE A 242 -36.82 34.99 -33.16
CA ILE A 242 -37.36 34.41 -34.42
C ILE A 242 -38.85 34.74 -34.63
N MET A 243 -39.56 35.32 -33.64
CA MET A 243 -40.97 35.73 -33.79
C MET A 243 -41.18 37.21 -34.14
N GLY A 244 -40.12 37.98 -34.42
CA GLY A 244 -40.18 39.45 -34.46
C GLY A 244 -40.05 40.14 -35.83
N ASN A 245 -40.06 39.42 -36.97
CA ASN A 245 -39.99 40.05 -38.30
C ASN A 245 -40.82 39.28 -39.32
N ASN A 246 -42.10 39.65 -39.43
CA ASN A 246 -42.92 39.52 -40.63
C ASN A 246 -44.13 40.46 -40.46
N ILE A 247 -43.95 41.72 -40.87
CA ILE A 247 -45.02 42.64 -41.26
C ILE A 247 -44.89 42.80 -42.77
#